data_AF-A0A8C7WU27-F1
#
_entry.id   AF-A0A8C7WU27-F1
#
_cell.length_a   1.000
_cell.length_b   1.000
_cell.length_c   1.000
_cell.angle_alpha   90.00
_cell.angle_beta   90.00
_cell.angle_gamma   90.00
#
_symmetry.space_group_name_H-M   'P 1'
#
loop_
_entity.id
_entity.type
_entity.pdbx_description
1 polymer ?
#
loop_
_entity_poly.entity_id
_entity_poly.type
_entity_poly.pdbx_seq_one_letter_code
_entity_poly.pdbx_strand_id
1 'polypeptide(L)'
;MKSLVSPEALAGFWEVHFSLFFRLLPFLKIKQCRFSEELSLPSTRDAPGLTWCCCHSLQDPTVIPHLMSLLSSSQPTQEYVTQIFSHCCKVPADHQTVLFNHGAIQSISPMLISPSYKVRMQALKCFSVLAYENTQVSTSLVNVVVDGEQLPQVFVRMMQRDQPIEMQLTAAPSGRTRATLPCLVRMCSKEHLLEERVAGAETLAYLMEPDVELQRIASTTDHLLAMLADYFKYPSSVSAIADIKRLDHDLKHAHELRQAAFKLYASLG
;
A
#
# COMPACT_ATOMS: atom_id res chain seq x y z
N MET A 1 -4.22 27.37 -6.66
CA MET A 1 -4.81 26.02 -6.53
C MET A 1 -4.63 25.61 -5.08
N LYS A 2 -5.72 25.59 -4.30
CA LYS A 2 -5.66 25.31 -2.86
C LYS A 2 -5.59 23.79 -2.67
N SER A 3 -4.51 23.32 -2.06
CA SER A 3 -4.43 22.01 -1.40
C SER A 3 -5.63 21.92 -0.45
N LEU A 4 -6.57 21.03 -0.76
CA LEU A 4 -7.83 20.86 -0.03
C LEU A 4 -7.76 19.56 0.76
N VAL A 5 -6.92 19.53 1.78
CA VAL A 5 -7.09 18.61 2.90
C VAL A 5 -6.80 19.41 4.16
N SER A 6 -7.84 19.62 4.99
CA SER A 6 -7.65 20.24 6.30
C SER A 6 -6.79 19.30 7.16
N PRO A 7 -5.70 19.77 7.79
CA PRO A 7 -4.87 18.98 8.70
C PRO A 7 -5.66 18.34 9.85
N GLU A 8 -6.79 18.94 10.23
CA GLU A 8 -7.65 18.51 11.35
C GLU A 8 -8.56 17.33 10.97
N ALA A 9 -8.97 17.21 9.69
CA ALA A 9 -9.72 16.06 9.19
C ALA A 9 -8.86 14.78 9.10
N LEU A 10 -7.53 14.94 9.15
CA LEU A 10 -6.54 13.87 9.12
C LEU A 10 -6.18 13.32 10.50
N ALA A 11 -6.72 13.82 11.62
CA ALA A 11 -6.29 13.37 12.95
C ALA A 11 -7.27 12.39 13.64
N GLY A 12 -8.58 12.48 13.38
CA GLY A 12 -9.60 11.64 14.03
C GLY A 12 -10.04 10.38 13.27
N PHE A 13 -9.42 10.07 12.13
CA PHE A 13 -9.96 9.12 11.13
C PHE A 13 -9.24 7.76 11.07
N TRP A 14 -8.23 7.55 11.90
CA TRP A 14 -7.18 6.54 11.68
C TRP A 14 -7.26 5.33 12.65
N GLU A 15 -8.30 5.17 13.48
CA GLU A 15 -8.41 4.08 14.47
C GLU A 15 -8.93 2.72 13.93
N VAL A 16 -9.49 2.62 12.71
CA VAL A 16 -10.26 1.42 12.24
C VAL A 16 -9.47 0.48 11.28
N HIS A 17 -8.15 0.48 11.37
CA HIS A 17 -7.36 0.62 10.16
C HIS A 17 -6.52 -0.64 9.77
N PHE A 18 -6.51 -1.67 10.61
CA PHE A 18 -5.59 -2.83 10.52
C PHE A 18 -5.88 -3.84 9.39
N SER A 19 -7.10 -3.92 8.85
CA SER A 19 -7.51 -5.02 7.95
C SER A 19 -7.11 -4.85 6.47
N LEU A 20 -7.06 -3.63 5.95
CA LEU A 20 -6.76 -3.37 4.53
C LEU A 20 -5.29 -3.62 4.20
N PHE A 21 -4.41 -3.23 5.12
CA PHE A 21 -2.96 -3.38 4.96
C PHE A 21 -2.52 -4.85 4.99
N PHE A 22 -3.17 -5.68 5.83
CA PHE A 22 -2.94 -7.13 5.84
C PHE A 22 -3.48 -7.85 4.58
N ARG A 23 -4.47 -7.27 3.88
CA ARG A 23 -5.02 -7.79 2.61
C ARG A 23 -4.30 -7.30 1.35
N LEU A 24 -3.59 -6.18 1.42
CA LEU A 24 -2.59 -5.79 0.40
C LEU A 24 -1.26 -6.56 0.57
N LEU A 25 -1.03 -7.17 1.75
CA LEU A 25 0.16 -7.97 2.07
C LEU A 25 0.41 -9.22 1.19
N PRO A 26 -0.59 -9.94 0.64
CA PRO A 26 -0.38 -11.02 -0.32
C PRO A 26 0.26 -10.55 -1.62
N PHE A 27 -0.07 -9.35 -2.12
CA PHE A 27 0.64 -8.71 -3.24
C PHE A 27 2.10 -8.39 -2.88
N LEU A 28 2.38 -8.12 -1.60
CA LEU A 28 3.73 -7.95 -1.06
C LEU A 28 4.49 -9.27 -0.81
N LYS A 29 3.81 -10.42 -0.77
CA LYS A 29 4.37 -11.75 -0.44
C LYS A 29 4.88 -12.56 -1.63
N ILE A 30 4.60 -12.16 -2.87
CA ILE A 30 4.95 -12.94 -4.09
C ILE A 30 6.48 -13.16 -4.28
N LYS A 31 7.36 -12.50 -3.49
CA LYS A 31 8.81 -12.76 -3.52
C LYS A 31 9.48 -12.94 -2.15
N GLN A 32 8.74 -13.27 -1.09
CA GLN A 32 9.35 -13.43 0.25
C GLN A 32 10.12 -14.77 0.41
N CYS A 33 9.93 -15.74 -0.50
CA CYS A 33 10.54 -17.09 -0.39
C CYS A 33 12.04 -17.18 -0.72
N ARG A 34 12.75 -16.10 -1.05
CA ARG A 34 14.18 -16.17 -1.40
C ARG A 34 15.12 -15.39 -0.46
N PHE A 35 14.64 -15.03 0.74
CA PHE A 35 15.40 -14.23 1.71
C PHE A 35 16.20 -15.08 2.72
N SER A 36 15.93 -16.38 2.85
CA SER A 36 16.62 -17.23 3.84
C SER A 36 17.97 -17.82 3.41
N GLU A 37 18.38 -17.68 2.14
CA GLU A 37 19.61 -18.32 1.64
C GLU A 37 20.84 -17.40 1.54
N GLU A 38 20.68 -16.07 1.54
CA GLU A 38 21.80 -15.13 1.27
C GLU A 38 22.39 -14.43 2.51
N LEU A 39 21.71 -14.43 3.65
CA LEU A 39 22.34 -14.13 4.93
C LEU A 39 22.55 -15.44 5.67
N SER A 40 23.80 -15.76 5.99
CA SER A 40 24.26 -16.82 6.88
C SER A 40 23.77 -16.60 8.33
N LEU A 41 22.45 -16.50 8.51
CA LEU A 41 21.75 -16.49 9.77
C LEU A 41 21.21 -17.91 10.02
N PRO A 42 21.31 -18.41 11.27
CA PRO A 42 20.98 -19.79 11.57
C PRO A 42 19.51 -20.11 11.25
N SER A 43 19.33 -21.20 10.50
CA SER A 43 18.04 -21.77 10.13
C SER A 43 17.25 -22.16 11.38
N THR A 44 16.26 -21.36 11.77
CA THR A 44 15.15 -21.82 12.61
C THR A 44 13.85 -21.72 11.83
N ARG A 45 13.37 -22.90 11.44
CA ARG A 45 11.98 -23.16 11.11
C ARG A 45 11.14 -22.75 12.34
N ASP A 46 9.99 -22.14 12.10
CA ASP A 46 9.04 -21.57 13.08
C ASP A 46 9.27 -20.06 13.36
N ALA A 47 8.76 -19.22 12.45
CA ALA A 47 8.98 -17.77 12.48
C ALA A 47 7.78 -16.98 13.07
N PRO A 48 7.85 -16.65 14.37
CA PRO A 48 7.45 -15.33 14.90
C PRO A 48 8.65 -14.47 15.36
N GLY A 49 9.90 -14.97 15.28
CA GLY A 49 11.08 -14.35 15.91
C GLY A 49 11.76 -13.19 15.16
N LEU A 50 11.73 -13.15 13.82
CA LEU A 50 12.45 -12.12 13.03
C LEU A 50 11.84 -10.72 13.15
N THR A 51 10.51 -10.66 13.27
CA THR A 51 9.70 -9.47 13.59
C THR A 51 10.12 -8.83 14.91
N TRP A 52 10.38 -9.65 15.93
CA TRP A 52 10.72 -9.21 17.28
C TRP A 52 12.14 -8.64 17.38
N CYS A 53 13.12 -9.27 16.72
CA CYS A 53 14.51 -8.80 16.75
C CYS A 53 14.68 -7.42 16.09
N CYS A 54 14.00 -7.14 14.97
CA CYS A 54 14.12 -5.84 14.29
C CYS A 54 13.48 -4.69 15.07
N CYS A 55 12.39 -4.95 15.80
CA CYS A 55 11.71 -3.94 16.61
C CYS A 55 12.52 -3.57 17.86
N HIS A 56 13.20 -4.53 18.48
CA HIS A 56 14.11 -4.25 19.60
C HIS A 56 15.37 -3.49 19.15
N SER A 57 15.84 -3.76 17.92
CA SER A 57 17.03 -3.13 17.36
C SER A 57 16.89 -1.63 17.07
N LEU A 58 15.67 -1.09 16.96
CA LEU A 58 15.44 0.35 16.77
C LEU A 58 15.46 1.17 18.06
N GLN A 59 15.56 0.51 19.22
CA GLN A 59 15.75 1.21 20.50
C GLN A 59 17.18 1.76 20.63
N ASP A 60 18.14 1.19 19.90
CA ASP A 60 19.49 1.72 19.83
C ASP A 60 19.53 2.92 18.86
N PRO A 61 19.81 4.14 19.35
CA PRO A 61 19.80 5.36 18.53
C PRO A 61 20.87 5.36 17.43
N THR A 62 21.84 4.43 17.45
CA THR A 62 22.92 4.35 16.45
C THR A 62 22.54 3.52 15.23
N VAL A 63 21.55 2.64 15.34
CA VAL A 63 21.19 1.68 14.27
C VAL A 63 20.55 2.39 13.08
N ILE A 64 19.62 3.33 13.33
CA ILE A 64 18.94 4.05 12.24
C ILE A 64 19.92 4.89 11.42
N PRO A 65 20.77 5.75 12.01
CA PRO A 65 21.80 6.48 11.25
C PRO A 65 22.72 5.55 10.45
N HIS A 66 23.13 4.42 11.04
CA HIS A 66 23.97 3.45 10.34
C HIS A 66 23.25 2.86 9.13
N LEU A 67 22.03 2.37 9.29
CA LEU A 67 21.24 1.85 8.17
C LEU A 67 20.99 2.92 7.10
N MET A 68 20.73 4.16 7.48
CA MET A 68 20.60 5.28 6.54
C MET A 68 21.88 5.50 5.72
N SER A 69 23.05 5.44 6.35
CA SER A 69 24.32 5.58 5.64
C SER A 69 24.53 4.48 4.58
N LEU A 70 24.05 3.26 4.87
CA LEU A 70 24.16 2.11 3.97
C LEU A 70 23.30 2.25 2.69
N LEU A 71 22.30 3.14 2.68
CA LEU A 71 21.45 3.38 1.50
C LEU A 71 22.23 3.92 0.30
N SER A 72 23.37 4.57 0.54
CA SER A 72 24.25 5.07 -0.53
C SER A 72 25.15 3.99 -1.14
N SER A 73 25.23 2.80 -0.54
CA SER A 73 26.24 1.80 -0.90
C SER A 73 25.93 1.05 -2.20
N SER A 74 24.72 0.50 -2.33
CA SER A 74 24.32 -0.30 -3.51
C SER A 74 22.80 -0.44 -3.65
N GLN A 75 22.31 -0.80 -4.84
CA GLN A 75 20.88 -1.07 -5.06
C GLN A 75 20.34 -2.22 -4.20
N PRO A 76 21.00 -3.39 -4.06
CA PRO A 76 20.56 -4.42 -3.13
C PRO A 76 20.47 -3.91 -1.68
N THR A 77 21.44 -3.10 -1.24
CA THR A 77 21.41 -2.51 0.09
C THR A 77 20.21 -1.59 0.28
N GLN A 78 19.87 -0.77 -0.73
CA GLN A 78 18.67 0.06 -0.72
C GLN A 78 17.41 -0.79 -0.58
N GLU A 79 17.28 -1.88 -1.35
CA GLU A 79 16.14 -2.80 -1.26
C GLU A 79 15.99 -3.36 0.16
N TYR A 80 17.08 -3.87 0.74
CA TYR A 80 17.07 -4.52 2.04
C TYR A 80 16.82 -3.57 3.20
N VAL A 81 17.53 -2.44 3.27
CA VAL A 81 17.35 -1.45 4.33
C VAL A 81 15.94 -0.88 4.31
N THR A 82 15.42 -0.57 3.12
CA THR A 82 14.07 -0.05 2.96
C THR A 82 13.01 -1.09 3.35
N GLN A 83 13.26 -2.37 3.09
CA GLN A 83 12.40 -3.46 3.56
C GLN A 83 12.42 -3.59 5.08
N ILE A 84 13.58 -3.45 5.73
CA ILE A 84 13.71 -3.42 7.19
C ILE A 84 12.89 -2.27 7.77
N PHE A 85 13.08 -1.05 7.26
CA PHE A 85 12.29 0.12 7.67
C PHE A 85 10.80 -0.09 7.49
N SER A 86 10.40 -0.64 6.34
CA SER A 86 9.00 -0.95 6.05
C SER A 86 8.42 -1.94 7.06
N HIS A 87 9.24 -2.84 7.58
CA HIS A 87 8.80 -3.84 8.54
C HIS A 87 8.69 -3.26 9.95
N CYS A 88 9.67 -2.45 10.34
CA CYS A 88 9.70 -1.77 11.62
C CYS A 88 8.53 -0.79 11.81
N CYS A 89 8.09 -0.12 10.75
CA CYS A 89 6.95 0.80 10.77
C CYS A 89 5.57 0.12 10.87
N LYS A 90 5.51 -1.23 10.83
CA LYS A 90 4.26 -2.00 11.00
C LYS A 90 3.92 -2.28 12.47
N VAL A 91 4.86 -2.01 13.36
CA VAL A 91 4.78 -2.24 14.82
C VAL A 91 5.18 -0.91 15.49
N PRO A 92 4.85 -0.69 16.78
CA PRO A 92 4.01 0.44 17.24
C PRO A 92 4.39 1.82 16.66
N ALA A 93 3.41 2.74 16.58
CA ALA A 93 3.50 4.06 15.95
C ALA A 93 4.79 4.87 16.24
N ASP A 94 5.40 4.68 17.41
CA ASP A 94 6.65 5.31 17.82
C ASP A 94 7.78 5.12 16.80
N HIS A 95 7.89 3.94 16.16
CA HIS A 95 8.97 3.67 15.19
C HIS A 95 8.86 4.51 13.92
N GLN A 96 7.65 4.82 13.46
CA GLN A 96 7.45 5.69 12.29
C GLN A 96 8.00 7.09 12.58
N THR A 97 7.68 7.63 13.75
CA THR A 97 8.12 8.96 14.19
C THR A 97 9.63 9.01 14.43
N VAL A 98 10.20 7.98 15.06
CA VAL A 98 11.66 7.88 15.24
C VAL A 98 12.37 7.85 13.88
N LEU A 99 11.89 7.03 12.94
CA LEU A 99 12.47 6.93 11.61
C LEU A 99 12.34 8.25 10.83
N PHE A 100 11.18 8.91 10.93
CA PHE A 100 10.94 10.24 10.36
C PHE A 100 11.92 11.28 10.90
N ASN A 101 12.12 11.33 12.23
CA ASN A 101 13.03 12.28 12.89
C ASN A 101 14.50 12.09 12.48
N HIS A 102 14.88 10.89 12.03
CA HIS A 102 16.20 10.59 11.50
C HIS A 102 16.34 10.89 9.98
N GLY A 103 15.38 11.59 9.38
CA GLY A 103 15.47 12.03 7.98
C GLY A 103 15.20 10.93 6.95
N ALA A 104 14.43 9.90 7.32
CA ALA A 104 14.13 8.79 6.41
C ALA A 104 13.46 9.23 5.11
N ILE A 105 12.62 10.27 5.18
CA ILE A 105 11.95 10.82 4.00
C ILE A 105 12.97 11.27 2.97
N GLN A 106 13.92 12.10 3.39
CA GLN A 106 14.96 12.65 2.51
C GLN A 106 15.87 11.55 1.98
N SER A 107 16.20 10.55 2.81
CA SER A 107 17.06 9.43 2.42
C SER A 107 16.39 8.47 1.44
N ILE A 108 15.09 8.20 1.59
CA ILE A 108 14.35 7.20 0.80
C ILE A 108 13.73 7.80 -0.46
N SER A 109 13.37 9.08 -0.45
CA SER A 109 12.75 9.76 -1.58
C SER A 109 13.45 9.57 -2.95
N PRO A 110 14.79 9.67 -3.06
CA PRO A 110 15.50 9.44 -4.33
C PRO A 110 15.34 8.02 -4.88
N MET A 111 15.00 7.04 -4.04
CA MET A 111 14.81 5.65 -4.48
C MET A 111 13.54 5.46 -5.31
N LEU A 112 12.55 6.35 -5.18
CA LEU A 112 11.31 6.30 -5.96
C LEU A 112 11.52 6.56 -7.45
N ILE A 113 12.61 7.22 -7.81
CA ILE A 113 13.03 7.47 -9.19
C ILE A 113 14.15 6.53 -9.65
N SER A 114 14.50 5.53 -8.84
CA SER A 114 15.54 4.56 -9.19
C SER A 114 15.20 3.79 -10.47
N PRO A 115 16.18 3.48 -11.34
CA PRO A 115 15.94 2.62 -12.50
C PRO A 115 15.53 1.19 -12.10
N SER A 116 15.89 0.73 -10.89
CA SER A 116 15.49 -0.58 -10.40
C SER A 116 14.03 -0.57 -9.93
N TYR A 117 13.18 -1.35 -10.60
CA TYR A 117 11.80 -1.60 -10.18
C TYR A 117 11.72 -2.06 -8.72
N LYS A 118 12.63 -2.96 -8.31
CA LYS A 118 12.62 -3.50 -6.95
C LYS A 118 12.89 -2.41 -5.91
N VAL A 119 13.89 -1.55 -6.16
CA VAL A 119 14.19 -0.39 -5.30
C VAL A 119 12.99 0.54 -5.21
N ARG A 120 12.38 0.90 -6.35
CA ARG A 120 11.18 1.75 -6.39
C ARG A 120 10.04 1.15 -5.57
N MET A 121 9.78 -0.14 -5.74
CA MET A 121 8.72 -0.82 -5.01
C MET A 121 8.97 -0.87 -3.51
N GLN A 122 10.19 -1.15 -3.07
CA GLN A 122 10.48 -1.15 -1.63
C GLN A 122 10.36 0.25 -1.03
N ALA A 123 10.87 1.27 -1.73
CA ALA A 123 10.71 2.67 -1.32
C ALA A 123 9.23 3.04 -1.19
N LEU A 124 8.41 2.71 -2.19
CA LEU A 124 6.98 2.98 -2.17
C LEU A 124 6.26 2.28 -1.02
N LYS A 125 6.60 1.01 -0.76
CA LYS A 125 6.07 0.24 0.40
C LYS A 125 6.47 0.89 1.72
N CYS A 126 7.69 1.39 1.82
CA CYS A 126 8.17 2.09 3.01
C CYS A 126 7.42 3.39 3.24
N PHE A 127 7.23 4.20 2.21
CA PHE A 127 6.42 5.43 2.31
C PHE A 127 4.98 5.12 2.71
N SER A 128 4.40 4.04 2.17
CA SER A 128 3.03 3.64 2.50
C SER A 128 2.87 3.35 3.99
N VAL A 129 3.79 2.61 4.61
CA VAL A 129 3.73 2.32 6.06
C VAL A 129 4.21 3.45 6.94
N LEU A 130 5.10 4.31 6.45
CA LEU A 130 5.62 5.42 7.23
C LEU A 130 4.57 6.52 7.39
N ALA A 131 3.74 6.73 6.36
CA ALA A 131 2.65 7.70 6.37
C ALA A 131 1.36 7.18 7.02
N TYR A 132 1.26 5.86 7.19
CA TYR A 132 0.06 5.19 7.67
C TYR A 132 -0.25 5.57 9.12
N GLU A 133 -1.41 6.19 9.35
CA GLU A 133 -1.87 6.74 10.64
C GLU A 133 -0.92 7.79 11.26
N ASN A 134 0.02 8.31 10.47
CA ASN A 134 1.00 9.28 10.94
C ASN A 134 0.80 10.63 10.24
N THR A 135 0.03 11.51 10.88
CA THR A 135 -0.30 12.83 10.34
C THR A 135 0.94 13.71 10.15
N GLN A 136 1.94 13.57 11.02
CA GLN A 136 3.20 14.31 10.91
C GLN A 136 3.94 13.94 9.61
N VAL A 137 4.12 12.63 9.38
CA VAL A 137 4.74 12.14 8.14
C VAL A 137 3.91 12.54 6.94
N SER A 138 2.61 12.24 6.93
CA SER A 138 1.71 12.51 5.80
C SER A 138 1.70 13.97 5.38
N THR A 139 1.71 14.90 6.33
CA THR A 139 1.76 16.35 6.05
C THR A 139 3.12 16.76 5.49
N SER A 140 4.20 16.14 5.98
CA SER A 140 5.56 16.40 5.48
C SER A 140 5.73 15.98 4.02
N LEU A 141 5.18 14.82 3.64
CA LEU A 141 5.33 14.26 2.28
C LEU A 141 4.89 15.22 1.17
N VAL A 142 3.89 16.05 1.41
CA VAL A 142 3.32 16.96 0.39
C VAL A 142 4.33 18.01 -0.09
N ASN A 143 5.33 18.34 0.74
CA ASN A 143 6.31 19.38 0.44
C ASN A 143 7.66 18.82 -0.03
N VAL A 144 7.79 17.50 -0.10
CA VAL A 144 9.04 16.85 -0.49
C VAL A 144 9.20 16.92 -2.00
N VAL A 145 10.38 17.36 -2.45
CA VAL A 145 10.71 17.44 -3.88
C VAL A 145 11.77 16.40 -4.21
N VAL A 146 11.52 15.61 -5.24
CA VAL A 146 12.42 14.58 -5.78
C VAL A 146 12.64 14.87 -7.26
N ASP A 147 13.89 15.14 -7.65
CA ASP A 147 14.24 15.46 -9.04
C ASP A 147 13.41 16.61 -9.65
N GLY A 148 13.19 17.66 -8.85
CA GLY A 148 12.42 18.84 -9.25
C GLY A 148 10.90 18.65 -9.22
N GLU A 149 10.39 17.46 -8.89
CA GLU A 149 8.97 17.14 -8.84
C GLU A 149 8.48 16.91 -7.39
N GLN A 150 7.27 17.38 -7.07
CA GLN A 150 6.65 17.12 -5.78
C GLN A 150 6.34 15.64 -5.61
N LEU A 151 6.64 15.08 -4.43
CA LEU A 151 6.48 13.66 -4.12
C LEU A 151 5.08 13.10 -4.41
N PRO A 152 3.96 13.81 -4.13
CA PRO A 152 2.64 13.37 -4.56
C PRO A 152 2.50 13.15 -6.08
N GLN A 153 3.19 13.95 -6.90
CA GLN A 153 3.19 13.77 -8.36
C GLN A 153 3.98 12.53 -8.77
N VAL A 154 5.06 12.21 -8.06
CA VAL A 154 5.78 10.94 -8.24
C VAL A 154 4.85 9.75 -7.96
N PHE A 155 4.03 9.80 -6.90
CA PHE A 155 3.02 8.77 -6.66
C PHE A 155 1.94 8.72 -7.75
N VAL A 156 1.53 9.87 -8.31
CA VAL A 156 0.61 9.90 -9.45
C VAL A 156 1.22 9.23 -10.69
N ARG A 157 2.51 9.44 -10.98
CA ARG A 157 3.22 8.73 -12.05
C ARG A 157 3.25 7.22 -11.81
N MET A 158 3.46 6.79 -10.56
CA MET A 158 3.43 5.37 -10.17
C MET A 158 2.04 4.72 -10.28
N MET A 159 0.97 5.52 -10.38
CA MET A 159 -0.40 5.05 -10.63
C MET A 159 -0.79 5.02 -12.12
N GLN A 160 0.09 5.42 -13.04
CA GLN A 160 -0.24 5.43 -14.47
C GLN A 160 -0.45 4.01 -15.02
N ARG A 161 -1.22 3.91 -16.12
CA ARG A 161 -1.69 2.64 -16.68
C ARG A 161 -0.57 1.73 -17.19
N ASP A 162 0.56 2.32 -17.57
CA ASP A 162 1.77 1.65 -18.03
C ASP A 162 2.60 1.05 -16.88
N GLN A 163 2.31 1.41 -15.62
CA GLN A 163 2.99 0.85 -14.46
C GLN A 163 2.41 -0.52 -14.07
N PRO A 164 3.18 -1.39 -13.40
CA PRO A 164 2.65 -2.66 -12.88
C PRO A 164 1.52 -2.44 -11.84
N ILE A 165 0.53 -3.33 -11.82
CA ILE A 165 -0.64 -3.22 -10.92
C ILE A 165 -0.24 -3.14 -9.44
N GLU A 166 0.78 -3.91 -9.04
CA GLU A 166 1.35 -3.85 -7.68
C GLU A 166 1.78 -2.43 -7.31
N MET A 167 2.46 -1.73 -8.22
CA MET A 167 2.92 -0.35 -8.00
C MET A 167 1.73 0.60 -7.89
N GLN A 168 0.76 0.49 -8.79
CA GLN A 168 -0.41 1.34 -8.81
C GLN A 168 -1.24 1.20 -7.51
N LEU A 169 -1.48 -0.04 -7.06
CA LEU A 169 -2.20 -0.33 -5.81
C LEU A 169 -1.44 0.15 -4.58
N THR A 170 -0.11 0.05 -4.58
CA THR A 170 0.72 0.51 -3.46
C THR A 170 0.80 2.04 -3.42
N ALA A 171 0.83 2.72 -4.57
CA ALA A 171 0.92 4.18 -4.65
C ALA A 171 -0.39 4.90 -4.37
N ALA A 172 -1.53 4.26 -4.67
CA ALA A 172 -2.85 4.87 -4.53
C ALA A 172 -3.14 5.48 -3.15
N PRO A 173 -2.89 4.77 -2.03
CA PRO A 173 -3.08 5.33 -0.69
C PRO A 173 -2.18 6.54 -0.39
N SER A 174 -0.96 6.58 -0.93
CA SER A 174 -0.02 7.68 -0.71
C SER A 174 -0.27 8.87 -1.63
N GLY A 175 -0.89 8.65 -2.79
CA GLY A 175 -1.20 9.70 -3.75
C GLY A 175 -2.36 10.61 -3.32
N ARG A 176 -3.41 10.07 -2.68
CA ARG A 176 -4.66 10.78 -2.26
C ARG A 176 -5.02 11.99 -3.13
N THR A 177 -5.01 11.82 -4.46
CA THR A 177 -5.34 12.88 -5.40
C THR A 177 -6.59 12.51 -6.18
N ARG A 178 -7.17 13.47 -6.91
CA ARG A 178 -8.24 13.20 -7.88
C ARG A 178 -7.87 12.15 -8.93
N ALA A 179 -6.58 11.92 -9.18
CA ALA A 179 -6.10 10.89 -10.10
C ALA A 179 -6.21 9.46 -9.52
N THR A 180 -6.34 9.31 -8.19
CA THR A 180 -6.47 8.01 -7.53
C THR A 180 -7.79 7.32 -7.87
N LEU A 181 -8.90 8.07 -7.95
CA LEU A 181 -10.23 7.52 -8.25
C LEU A 181 -10.29 6.78 -9.60
N PRO A 182 -9.97 7.40 -10.76
CA PRO A 182 -10.04 6.70 -12.05
C PRO A 182 -9.04 5.53 -12.13
N CYS A 183 -7.93 5.58 -11.38
CA CYS A 183 -6.98 4.47 -11.30
C CYS A 183 -7.61 3.25 -10.61
N LEU A 184 -8.13 3.42 -9.40
CA LEU A 184 -8.69 2.32 -8.63
C LEU A 184 -10.03 1.82 -9.19
N VAL A 185 -10.88 2.71 -9.75
CA VAL A 185 -12.12 2.30 -10.42
C VAL A 185 -11.81 1.35 -11.57
N ARG A 186 -10.76 1.63 -12.37
CA ARG A 186 -10.32 0.71 -13.43
C ARG A 186 -9.86 -0.65 -12.88
N MET A 187 -9.20 -0.69 -11.72
CA MET A 187 -8.78 -1.94 -11.08
C MET A 187 -9.96 -2.81 -10.66
N CYS A 188 -11.14 -2.24 -10.47
CA CYS A 188 -12.36 -2.99 -10.18
C CYS A 188 -12.97 -3.70 -11.41
N SER A 189 -12.44 -3.44 -12.61
CA SER A 189 -12.97 -4.04 -13.84
C SER A 189 -12.63 -5.53 -13.97
N LYS A 190 -13.40 -6.24 -14.81
CA LYS A 190 -13.22 -7.68 -15.05
C LYS A 190 -11.94 -8.05 -15.78
N GLU A 191 -11.17 -7.06 -16.26
CA GLU A 191 -9.88 -7.24 -16.93
C GLU A 191 -8.75 -7.62 -15.95
N HIS A 192 -8.98 -7.40 -14.65
CA HIS A 192 -8.02 -7.66 -13.58
C HIS A 192 -8.31 -8.95 -12.82
N LEU A 193 -7.27 -9.49 -12.15
CA LEU A 193 -7.39 -10.67 -11.29
C LEU A 193 -8.36 -10.39 -10.12
N LEU A 194 -8.94 -11.45 -9.54
CA LEU A 194 -9.94 -11.31 -8.47
C LEU A 194 -9.35 -10.58 -7.26
N GLU A 195 -8.10 -10.88 -6.92
CA GLU A 195 -7.36 -10.30 -5.81
C GLU A 195 -7.11 -8.80 -6.05
N GLU A 196 -6.81 -8.42 -7.30
CA GLU A 196 -6.55 -7.02 -7.68
C GLU A 196 -7.84 -6.20 -7.60
N ARG A 197 -8.95 -6.82 -8.03
CA ARG A 197 -10.30 -6.28 -7.98
C ARG A 197 -10.79 -6.07 -6.56
N VAL A 198 -10.51 -7.02 -5.66
CA VAL A 198 -10.77 -6.90 -4.22
C VAL A 198 -9.93 -5.76 -3.64
N ALA A 199 -8.62 -5.78 -3.87
CA ALA A 199 -7.70 -4.76 -3.35
C ALA A 199 -8.07 -3.35 -3.82
N GLY A 200 -8.43 -3.18 -5.09
CA GLY A 200 -8.87 -1.91 -5.65
C GLY A 200 -10.15 -1.40 -4.99
N ALA A 201 -11.16 -2.26 -4.84
CA ALA A 201 -12.44 -1.91 -4.22
C ALA A 201 -12.28 -1.59 -2.72
N GLU A 202 -11.48 -2.37 -2.00
CA GLU A 202 -11.15 -2.13 -0.60
C GLU A 202 -10.39 -0.80 -0.42
N THR A 203 -9.41 -0.52 -1.27
CA THR A 203 -8.65 0.74 -1.25
C THR A 203 -9.55 1.94 -1.56
N LEU A 204 -10.49 1.80 -2.49
CA LEU A 204 -11.49 2.85 -2.75
C LEU A 204 -12.37 3.13 -1.55
N ALA A 205 -12.94 2.07 -0.94
CA ALA A 205 -13.83 2.21 0.21
C ALA A 205 -13.12 2.97 1.34
N TYR A 206 -11.88 2.56 1.59
CA TYR A 206 -10.99 3.18 2.56
C TYR A 206 -10.70 4.65 2.28
N LEU A 207 -10.37 5.02 1.04
CA LEU A 207 -10.08 6.41 0.69
C LEU A 207 -11.34 7.29 0.74
N MET A 208 -12.49 6.71 0.44
CA MET A 208 -13.78 7.39 0.39
C MET A 208 -14.35 7.65 1.77
N GLU A 209 -14.21 6.73 2.73
CA GLU A 209 -14.75 6.87 4.09
C GLU A 209 -14.47 8.24 4.74
N PRO A 210 -13.25 8.81 4.68
CA PRO A 210 -12.96 10.17 5.16
C PRO A 210 -13.24 11.33 4.20
N ASP A 211 -13.43 11.08 2.90
CA ASP A 211 -13.34 12.11 1.87
C ASP A 211 -14.68 12.29 1.14
N VAL A 212 -15.50 13.20 1.67
CA VAL A 212 -16.84 13.52 1.13
C VAL A 212 -16.78 14.00 -0.33
N GLU A 213 -15.72 14.72 -0.73
CA GLU A 213 -15.59 15.15 -2.12
C GLU A 213 -15.25 13.97 -3.03
N LEU A 214 -14.38 13.06 -2.58
CA LEU A 214 -14.11 11.82 -3.29
C LEU A 214 -15.35 10.94 -3.39
N GLN A 215 -16.15 10.84 -2.32
CA GLN A 215 -17.46 10.16 -2.33
C GLN A 215 -18.39 10.74 -3.36
N ARG A 216 -18.52 12.07 -3.39
CA ARG A 216 -19.37 12.80 -4.35
C ARG A 216 -18.95 12.56 -5.80
N ILE A 217 -17.65 12.51 -6.08
CA ILE A 217 -17.16 12.24 -7.44
C ILE A 217 -17.40 10.75 -7.80
N ALA A 218 -17.11 9.84 -6.87
CA ALA A 218 -17.30 8.41 -7.06
C ALA A 218 -18.78 8.02 -7.27
N SER A 219 -19.73 8.65 -6.57
CA SER A 219 -21.16 8.37 -6.70
C SER A 219 -21.76 8.77 -8.05
N THR A 220 -21.13 9.73 -8.73
CA THR A 220 -21.48 10.09 -10.12
C THR A 220 -20.83 9.21 -11.18
N THR A 221 -20.02 8.23 -10.77
CA THR A 221 -19.34 7.31 -11.70
C THR A 221 -20.23 6.08 -11.95
N ASP A 222 -21.14 6.19 -12.93
CA ASP A 222 -22.11 5.12 -13.27
C ASP A 222 -21.46 3.74 -13.48
N HIS A 223 -20.26 3.73 -14.07
CA HIS A 223 -19.51 2.50 -14.33
C HIS A 223 -19.10 1.76 -13.04
N LEU A 224 -18.84 2.48 -11.94
CA LEU A 224 -18.45 1.89 -10.67
C LEU A 224 -19.59 1.05 -10.07
N LEU A 225 -20.81 1.60 -10.03
CA LEU A 225 -21.99 0.90 -9.50
C LEU A 225 -22.29 -0.37 -10.30
N ALA A 226 -22.18 -0.31 -11.64
CA ALA A 226 -22.34 -1.46 -12.50
C ALA A 226 -21.31 -2.57 -12.21
N MET A 227 -20.04 -2.21 -12.01
CA MET A 227 -19.00 -3.17 -11.65
C MET A 227 -19.25 -3.82 -10.29
N LEU A 228 -19.65 -3.05 -9.28
CA LEU A 228 -19.95 -3.60 -7.95
C LEU A 228 -21.19 -4.49 -7.96
N ALA A 229 -22.20 -4.17 -8.76
CA ALA A 229 -23.36 -5.04 -8.96
C ALA A 229 -22.95 -6.41 -9.53
N ASP A 230 -21.91 -6.46 -10.37
CA ASP A 230 -21.37 -7.70 -10.90
C ASP A 230 -20.56 -8.50 -9.87
N TYR A 231 -20.00 -7.86 -8.84
CA TYR A 231 -19.32 -8.57 -7.75
C TYR A 231 -20.31 -9.41 -6.95
N PHE A 232 -21.54 -8.92 -6.73
CA PHE A 232 -22.59 -9.65 -6.03
C PHE A 232 -23.09 -10.89 -6.77
N LYS A 233 -22.87 -10.97 -8.09
CA LYS A 233 -23.27 -12.11 -8.94
C LYS A 233 -22.17 -13.18 -9.06
N TYR A 234 -21.01 -12.99 -8.41
CA TYR A 234 -19.88 -13.92 -8.50
C TYR A 234 -19.94 -15.01 -7.40
N PRO A 235 -19.57 -16.28 -7.69
CA PRO A 235 -19.17 -16.81 -9.00
C PRO A 235 -20.38 -16.93 -9.93
N SER A 236 -20.22 -16.53 -11.20
CA SER A 236 -21.29 -16.70 -12.18
C SER A 236 -21.60 -18.19 -12.33
N SER A 237 -22.88 -18.56 -12.44
CA SER A 237 -23.34 -19.96 -12.59
C SER A 237 -22.64 -20.75 -13.69
N VAL A 238 -22.03 -20.08 -14.67
CA VAL A 238 -21.28 -20.66 -15.79
C VAL A 238 -19.87 -21.15 -15.40
N SER A 239 -19.23 -20.61 -14.35
CA SER A 239 -17.84 -20.99 -13.98
C SER A 239 -17.76 -22.22 -13.07
N ALA A 240 -18.88 -22.67 -12.50
CA ALA A 240 -18.94 -23.69 -11.46
C ALA A 240 -18.71 -25.14 -11.95
N ILE A 241 -18.55 -25.37 -13.25
CA ILE A 241 -18.66 -26.71 -13.85
C ILE A 241 -17.31 -27.46 -13.98
N ALA A 242 -16.15 -26.84 -13.72
CA ALA A 242 -14.88 -27.43 -14.17
C ALA A 242 -13.99 -28.17 -13.14
N ASP A 243 -13.99 -27.88 -11.83
CA ASP A 243 -13.09 -28.57 -10.88
C ASP A 243 -13.41 -28.25 -9.41
N ILE A 244 -13.55 -29.26 -8.54
CA ILE A 244 -13.94 -29.08 -7.12
C ILE A 244 -12.92 -28.24 -6.33
N LYS A 245 -11.62 -28.37 -6.61
CA LYS A 245 -10.56 -27.54 -5.96
C LYS A 245 -10.58 -26.09 -6.45
N ARG A 246 -10.97 -25.87 -7.71
CA ARG A 246 -11.12 -24.54 -8.31
C ARG A 246 -12.38 -23.85 -7.77
N LEU A 247 -13.44 -24.62 -7.50
CA LEU A 247 -14.68 -24.13 -6.90
C LEU A 247 -14.47 -23.56 -5.49
N ASP A 248 -13.72 -24.24 -4.61
CA ASP A 248 -13.44 -23.74 -3.26
C ASP A 248 -12.64 -22.42 -3.27
N HIS A 249 -11.63 -22.36 -4.15
CA HIS A 249 -10.86 -21.14 -4.41
C HIS A 249 -11.76 -20.00 -4.92
N ASP A 250 -12.62 -20.28 -5.90
CA ASP A 250 -13.53 -19.29 -6.48
C ASP A 250 -14.60 -18.82 -5.47
N LEU A 251 -15.08 -19.70 -4.59
CA LEU A 251 -16.03 -19.36 -3.53
C LEU A 251 -15.42 -18.47 -2.46
N LYS A 252 -14.16 -18.70 -2.08
CA LYS A 252 -13.44 -17.83 -1.14
C LYS A 252 -13.29 -16.41 -1.70
N HIS A 253 -12.79 -16.29 -2.94
CA HIS A 253 -12.64 -14.99 -3.59
C HIS A 253 -13.99 -14.31 -3.89
N ALA A 254 -15.04 -15.09 -4.12
CA ALA A 254 -16.40 -14.57 -4.25
C ALA A 254 -16.89 -13.92 -2.96
N HIS A 255 -16.56 -14.49 -1.80
CA HIS A 255 -16.92 -13.88 -0.53
C HIS A 255 -16.15 -12.57 -0.31
N GLU A 256 -14.84 -12.56 -0.61
CA GLU A 256 -14.00 -11.37 -0.50
C GLU A 256 -14.45 -10.25 -1.45
N LEU A 257 -14.80 -10.57 -2.70
CA LEU A 257 -15.37 -9.61 -3.66
C LEU A 257 -16.69 -9.02 -3.15
N ARG A 258 -17.61 -9.85 -2.66
CA ARG A 258 -18.89 -9.38 -2.12
C ARG A 258 -18.69 -8.49 -0.89
N GLN A 259 -17.77 -8.86 -0.01
CA GLN A 259 -17.43 -8.05 1.16
C GLN A 259 -16.83 -6.69 0.76
N ALA A 260 -15.88 -6.68 -0.18
CA ALA A 260 -15.27 -5.46 -0.69
C ALA A 260 -16.30 -4.55 -1.38
N ALA A 261 -17.19 -5.13 -2.20
CA ALA A 261 -18.27 -4.40 -2.85
C ALA A 261 -19.22 -3.80 -1.83
N PHE A 262 -19.61 -4.54 -0.79
CA PHE A 262 -20.49 -4.05 0.26
C PHE A 262 -19.87 -2.87 1.01
N LYS A 263 -18.58 -2.96 1.39
CA LYS A 263 -17.86 -1.85 2.02
C LYS A 263 -17.84 -0.62 1.13
N LEU A 264 -17.49 -0.77 -0.14
CA LEU A 264 -17.43 0.35 -1.08
C LEU A 264 -18.82 0.97 -1.34
N TYR A 265 -19.87 0.14 -1.43
CA TYR A 265 -21.25 0.62 -1.50
C TYR A 265 -21.63 1.44 -0.27
N ALA A 266 -21.26 0.97 0.94
CA ALA A 266 -21.52 1.71 2.18
C ALA A 266 -20.73 3.03 2.24
N SER A 267 -19.51 3.07 1.68
CA SER A 267 -18.69 4.29 1.62
C SER A 267 -19.19 5.31 0.59
N LEU A 268 -20.17 5.00 -0.26
CA LEU A 268 -20.71 5.91 -1.28
C LEU A 268 -21.81 6.85 -0.76
N GLY A 269 -22.38 6.58 0.43
CA GLY A 269 -23.46 7.37 1.04
C GLY A 269 -24.47 6.52 1.80
#